data_AF-A0A5M9MPT9-F1
#
_entry.id   AF-A0A5M9MPT9-F1
#
_cell.length_a   1.000
_cell.length_b   1.000
_cell.length_c   1.000
_cell.angle_alpha   90.00
_cell.angle_beta   90.00
_cell.angle_gamma   90.00
#
_symmetry.space_group_name_H-M   'P 1'
#
loop_
_entity.id
_entity.type
_entity.pdbx_description
1 polymer ?
#
loop_
_entity_poly.entity_id
_entity_poly.type
_entity_poly.pdbx_seq_one_letter_code
_entity_poly.pdbx_strand_id
1 'polypeptide(L)'
;MDPSYTTLIHFLTTGPEGKLMKPNVMGMDNVEPSKSRFKMYFTSAHTSLKSVREIMTMGGICDSSEESLQDLRSMTLAVLGLPADFPEEQEISVEATTGGNSWKDFKALCDGFIYFFDIAPKSGKPEVKYYLTTRKYGADDLTIARNLMARMHAHSRGTHYDAYLAMLGRLAKHRDLENGKGMHAYISY
;
A
#
# COMPACT_ATOMS: atom_id res chain seq x y z
N MET A 1 27.81 -7.37 7.24
CA MET A 1 26.39 -6.99 7.42
C MET A 1 25.81 -6.84 6.03
N ASP A 2 24.58 -7.30 5.80
CA ASP A 2 23.95 -7.23 4.48
C ASP A 2 23.77 -5.76 4.03
N PRO A 3 24.22 -5.36 2.82
CA PRO A 3 24.14 -3.97 2.36
C PRO A 3 22.71 -3.41 2.29
N SER A 4 21.73 -4.25 1.95
CA SER A 4 20.33 -3.85 1.89
C SER A 4 19.79 -3.54 3.28
N TYR A 5 20.17 -4.34 4.30
CA TYR A 5 19.84 -4.05 5.69
C TYR A 5 20.49 -2.74 6.17
N THR A 6 21.78 -2.53 5.92
CA THR A 6 22.46 -1.28 6.31
C THR A 6 21.80 -0.06 5.65
N THR A 7 21.40 -0.18 4.39
CA THR A 7 20.69 0.86 3.65
C THR A 7 19.33 1.19 4.28
N LEU A 8 18.56 0.17 4.66
CA LEU A 8 17.29 0.37 5.37
C LEU A 8 17.50 1.08 6.71
N ILE A 9 18.46 0.62 7.53
CA ILE A 9 18.74 1.25 8.82
C ILE A 9 19.17 2.71 8.64
N HIS A 10 19.97 3.01 7.61
CA HIS A 10 20.32 4.39 7.29
C HIS A 10 19.05 5.22 7.02
N PHE A 11 18.19 4.80 6.11
CA PHE A 11 16.93 5.51 5.81
C PHE A 11 16.06 5.71 7.05
N LEU A 12 15.87 4.66 7.87
CA LEU A 12 15.06 4.73 9.09
C LEU A 12 15.64 5.67 10.16
N THR A 13 16.96 5.89 10.15
CA THR A 13 17.65 6.71 11.17
C THR A 13 17.99 8.12 10.70
N THR A 14 18.00 8.38 9.39
CA THR A 14 18.39 9.68 8.83
C THR A 14 17.28 10.36 8.02
N GLY A 15 16.46 9.58 7.31
CA GLY A 15 15.43 10.07 6.40
C GLY A 15 14.25 10.77 7.08
N PRO A 16 13.64 11.78 6.44
CA PRO A 16 12.55 12.55 7.01
C PRO A 16 11.31 11.69 7.29
N GLU A 17 10.92 10.83 6.34
CA GLU A 17 9.82 9.87 6.56
C GLU A 17 10.28 8.63 7.34
N GLY A 18 11.50 8.14 7.07
CA GLY A 18 12.05 6.93 7.69
C GLY A 18 12.05 6.97 9.22
N LYS A 19 12.42 8.12 9.82
CA LYS A 19 12.40 8.32 11.28
C LYS A 19 11.01 8.27 11.92
N LEU A 20 9.98 8.52 11.13
CA LEU A 20 8.59 8.55 11.59
C LEU A 20 7.89 7.20 11.41
N MET A 21 8.48 6.29 10.65
CA MET A 21 7.92 4.97 10.38
C MET A 21 7.86 4.14 11.65
N LYS A 22 6.72 3.48 11.88
CA LYS A 22 6.54 2.60 13.04
C LYS A 22 6.68 1.14 12.62
N PRO A 23 7.56 0.35 13.25
CA PRO A 23 7.68 -1.07 12.95
C PRO A 23 6.39 -1.79 13.29
N ASN A 24 6.00 -2.74 12.45
CA ASN A 24 4.71 -3.40 12.53
C ASN A 24 4.87 -4.93 12.61
N VAL A 25 5.30 -5.56 11.52
CA VAL A 25 5.42 -7.02 11.38
C VAL A 25 6.74 -7.37 10.69
N MET A 26 7.21 -8.59 10.89
CA MET A 26 8.34 -9.17 10.19
C MET A 26 7.91 -10.47 9.52
N GLY A 27 8.35 -10.68 8.28
CA GLY A 27 8.12 -11.90 7.51
C GLY A 27 9.42 -12.47 6.99
N MET A 28 9.48 -13.78 6.85
CA MET A 28 10.58 -14.48 6.18
C MET A 28 10.05 -15.63 5.35
N ASP A 29 10.71 -15.88 4.22
CA ASP A 29 10.34 -17.00 3.35
C ASP A 29 10.82 -18.32 3.98
N ASN A 30 9.93 -19.32 4.07
CA ASN A 30 10.26 -20.65 4.59
C ASN A 30 10.91 -21.52 3.50
N VAL A 31 12.11 -21.14 3.10
CA VAL A 31 12.94 -21.81 2.09
C VAL A 31 14.38 -21.90 2.58
N GLU A 32 15.29 -22.44 1.76
CA GLU A 32 16.72 -22.45 2.06
C GLU A 32 17.21 -21.04 2.47
N PRO A 33 17.96 -20.88 3.58
CA PRO A 33 18.34 -19.55 4.09
C PRO A 33 19.06 -18.68 3.06
N SER A 34 19.85 -19.28 2.16
CA SER A 34 20.56 -18.59 1.07
C SER A 34 19.62 -17.96 0.02
N LYS A 35 18.35 -18.37 0.03
CA LYS A 35 17.26 -17.91 -0.86
C LYS A 35 16.14 -17.21 -0.08
N SER A 36 16.16 -17.26 1.26
CA SER A 36 15.13 -16.66 2.08
C SER A 36 15.27 -15.14 2.07
N ARG A 37 14.14 -14.47 1.95
CA ARG A 37 14.02 -13.02 1.98
C ARG A 37 13.47 -12.58 3.30
N PHE A 38 14.00 -11.48 3.82
CA PHE A 38 13.57 -10.89 5.06
C PHE A 38 12.76 -9.62 4.80
N LYS A 39 11.52 -9.60 5.27
CA LYS A 39 10.54 -8.55 4.99
C LYS A 39 10.23 -7.80 6.28
N MET A 40 10.55 -6.51 6.33
CA MET A 40 10.23 -5.65 7.48
C MET A 40 9.09 -4.72 7.11
N TYR A 41 7.97 -4.82 7.83
CA TYR A 41 6.77 -4.01 7.60
C TYR A 41 6.73 -2.82 8.55
N PHE A 42 6.35 -1.68 8.00
CA PHE A 42 6.22 -0.42 8.72
C PHE A 42 4.94 0.31 8.33
N THR A 43 4.41 1.10 9.24
CA THR A 43 3.37 2.09 8.97
C THR A 43 3.96 3.49 8.84
N SER A 44 3.44 4.28 7.90
CA SER A 44 3.83 5.69 7.75
C SER A 44 3.09 6.61 8.71
N ALA A 45 3.71 7.74 9.05
CA ALA A 45 3.04 8.81 9.78
C ALA A 45 2.18 9.68 8.85
N HIS A 46 2.65 9.90 7.62
CA HIS A 46 1.99 10.67 6.58
C HIS A 46 1.34 9.77 5.52
N THR A 47 0.33 10.30 4.86
CA THR A 47 -0.50 9.66 3.83
C THR A 47 -0.58 10.46 2.54
N SER A 48 0.18 11.54 2.44
CA SER A 48 0.31 12.34 1.21
C SER A 48 1.09 11.57 0.12
N LEU A 49 0.84 11.87 -1.15
CA LEU A 49 1.55 11.25 -2.28
C LEU A 49 3.05 11.58 -2.26
N LYS A 50 3.42 12.74 -1.73
CA LYS A 50 4.81 13.12 -1.46
C LYS A 50 5.48 12.16 -0.50
N SER A 51 4.82 11.79 0.61
CA SER A 51 5.36 10.80 1.56
C SER A 51 5.50 9.41 0.93
N VAL A 52 4.56 9.01 0.06
CA VAL A 52 4.64 7.75 -0.69
C VAL A 52 5.89 7.75 -1.57
N ARG A 53 6.12 8.81 -2.35
CA ARG A 53 7.31 8.95 -3.20
C ARG A 53 8.61 8.91 -2.40
N GLU A 54 8.67 9.66 -1.30
CA GLU A 54 9.83 9.70 -0.41
C GLU A 54 10.17 8.31 0.13
N ILE A 55 9.16 7.54 0.58
CA ILE A 55 9.38 6.20 1.13
C ILE A 55 9.73 5.19 0.04
N MET A 56 9.03 5.20 -1.11
CA MET A 56 9.29 4.28 -2.22
C MET A 56 10.69 4.44 -2.81
N THR A 57 11.22 5.66 -2.81
CA THR A 57 12.60 5.94 -3.24
C THR A 57 13.61 5.88 -2.10
N MET A 58 13.15 5.69 -0.86
CA MET A 58 13.95 5.81 0.36
C MET A 58 14.78 7.10 0.39
N GLY A 59 14.16 8.24 0.05
CA GLY A 59 14.84 9.54 -0.05
C GLY A 59 15.85 9.61 -1.19
N GLY A 60 15.58 8.90 -2.30
CA GLY A 60 16.47 8.82 -3.47
C GLY A 60 17.60 7.78 -3.38
N ILE A 61 17.64 6.95 -2.34
CA ILE A 61 18.63 5.87 -2.22
C ILE A 61 18.31 4.71 -3.17
N CYS A 62 17.03 4.37 -3.28
CA CYS A 62 16.53 3.35 -4.19
C CYS A 62 16.02 4.00 -5.48
N ASP A 63 16.49 3.48 -6.61
CA ASP A 63 16.12 3.97 -7.91
C ASP A 63 14.68 3.53 -8.21
N SER A 64 13.80 4.48 -8.48
CA SER A 64 12.47 4.24 -9.03
C SER A 64 12.30 5.18 -10.22
N SER A 65 11.84 4.64 -11.36
CA SER A 65 11.57 5.48 -12.52
C SER A 65 10.42 6.44 -12.21
N GLU A 66 10.48 7.65 -12.80
CA GLU A 66 9.37 8.59 -12.67
C GLU A 66 8.07 8.00 -13.21
N GLU A 67 8.15 7.19 -14.27
CA GLU A 67 7.00 6.44 -14.81
C GLU A 67 6.36 5.52 -13.76
N SER A 68 7.16 4.76 -13.00
CA SER A 68 6.63 3.88 -11.95
C SER A 68 6.01 4.66 -10.79
N LEU A 69 6.61 5.80 -10.42
CA LEU A 69 6.07 6.67 -9.36
C LEU A 69 4.76 7.34 -9.81
N GLN A 70 4.64 7.72 -11.08
CA GLN A 70 3.41 8.23 -11.66
C GLN A 70 2.34 7.14 -11.80
N ASP A 71 2.72 5.90 -12.13
CA ASP A 71 1.78 4.78 -12.17
C ASP A 71 1.24 4.46 -10.77
N LEU A 72 2.10 4.45 -9.76
CA LEU A 72 1.73 4.30 -8.35
C LEU A 72 0.79 5.42 -7.89
N ARG A 73 1.10 6.68 -8.25
CA ARG A 73 0.24 7.84 -7.99
C ARG A 73 -1.13 7.65 -8.63
N SER A 74 -1.17 7.32 -9.92
CA SER A 74 -2.40 7.08 -10.68
C SER A 74 -3.24 5.95 -10.08
N MET A 75 -2.60 4.85 -9.66
CA MET A 75 -3.26 3.76 -8.95
C MET A 75 -3.87 4.23 -7.63
N THR A 76 -3.10 4.96 -6.83
CA THR A 76 -3.56 5.45 -5.51
C THR A 76 -4.77 6.37 -5.67
N LEU A 77 -4.70 7.33 -6.60
CA LEU A 77 -5.80 8.24 -6.89
C LEU A 77 -7.05 7.49 -7.38
N ALA A 78 -6.88 6.57 -8.33
CA ALA A 78 -7.99 5.80 -8.88
C ALA A 78 -8.68 4.96 -7.79
N VAL A 79 -7.93 4.17 -7.02
CA VAL A 79 -8.50 3.30 -5.97
C VAL A 79 -9.24 4.12 -4.92
N LEU A 80 -8.76 5.31 -4.59
CA LEU A 80 -9.38 6.20 -3.60
C LEU A 80 -10.46 7.11 -4.18
N GLY A 81 -10.66 7.13 -5.50
CA GLY A 81 -11.61 8.04 -6.15
C GLY A 81 -11.22 9.51 -6.03
N LEU A 82 -9.93 9.81 -5.87
CA LEU A 82 -9.40 11.17 -5.76
C LEU A 82 -9.24 11.80 -7.16
N PRO A 83 -9.35 13.13 -7.27
CA PRO A 83 -9.18 13.81 -8.55
C PRO A 83 -7.73 13.73 -9.05
N ALA A 84 -7.54 13.80 -10.37
CA ALA A 84 -6.21 13.64 -10.98
C ALA A 84 -5.21 14.72 -10.55
N ASP A 85 -5.69 15.92 -10.24
CA ASP A 85 -4.94 17.09 -9.77
C ASP A 85 -4.83 17.16 -8.24
N PHE A 86 -5.15 16.08 -7.51
CA PHE A 86 -4.99 16.03 -6.05
C PHE A 86 -3.55 16.42 -5.64
N PRO A 87 -3.36 17.40 -4.74
CA PRO A 87 -2.03 17.92 -4.42
C PRO A 87 -1.09 16.86 -3.82
N GLU A 88 0.21 16.90 -4.14
CA GLU A 88 1.17 15.90 -3.65
C GLU A 88 1.32 15.91 -2.13
N GLU A 89 1.27 17.10 -1.54
CA GLU A 89 1.49 17.38 -0.11
C GLU A 89 0.22 17.20 0.72
N GLN A 90 -0.95 17.11 0.08
CA GLN A 90 -2.20 16.99 0.81
C GLN A 90 -2.32 15.60 1.44
N GLU A 91 -2.59 15.58 2.74
CA GLU A 91 -2.87 14.34 3.47
C GLU A 91 -4.18 13.71 2.98
N ILE A 92 -4.14 12.40 2.78
CA ILE A 92 -5.31 11.62 2.41
C ILE A 92 -6.09 11.35 3.71
N SER A 93 -7.23 12.03 3.85
CA SER A 93 -8.05 11.93 5.05
C SER A 93 -8.79 10.59 5.13
N VAL A 94 -9.07 10.17 6.36
CA VAL A 94 -9.95 9.04 6.63
C VAL A 94 -11.38 9.55 6.49
N GLU A 95 -12.17 8.96 5.59
CA GLU A 95 -13.62 9.17 5.63
C GLU A 95 -14.14 8.70 6.99
N ALA A 96 -14.95 9.51 7.65
CA ALA A 96 -15.57 9.13 8.92
C ALA A 96 -16.41 7.85 8.71
N THR A 97 -15.90 6.70 9.13
CA THR A 97 -16.64 5.45 9.05
C THR A 97 -17.77 5.48 10.08
N THR A 98 -19.01 5.64 9.62
CA THR A 98 -20.20 5.42 10.43
C THR A 98 -20.41 3.92 10.62
N GLY A 99 -19.87 3.37 11.70
CA GLY A 99 -20.26 2.03 12.18
C GLY A 99 -19.18 0.96 12.07
N GLY A 100 -18.85 0.37 13.23
CA GLY A 100 -18.00 -0.81 13.35
C GLY A 100 -17.27 -0.82 14.69
N ASN A 101 -17.33 -1.93 15.41
CA ASN A 101 -16.52 -2.14 16.61
C ASN A 101 -15.04 -1.93 16.26
N SER A 102 -14.40 -0.97 16.90
CA SER A 102 -12.97 -0.73 16.71
C SER A 102 -12.18 -1.89 17.30
N TRP A 103 -11.59 -2.71 16.45
CA TRP A 103 -10.57 -3.65 16.92
C TRP A 103 -9.34 -2.81 17.27
N LYS A 104 -9.09 -2.62 18.57
CA LYS A 104 -8.03 -1.74 19.08
C LYS A 104 -6.65 -2.08 18.50
N ASP A 105 -6.34 -3.37 18.35
CA ASP A 105 -5.06 -3.81 17.79
C ASP A 105 -4.98 -3.53 16.28
N PHE A 106 -6.08 -3.69 15.55
CA PHE A 106 -6.15 -3.38 14.11
C PHE A 106 -5.86 -1.90 13.80
N LYS A 107 -6.24 -0.99 14.71
CA LYS A 107 -5.97 0.44 14.56
C LYS A 107 -4.47 0.73 14.53
N ALA A 108 -3.70 0.13 15.44
CA ALA A 108 -2.23 0.32 15.45
C ALA A 108 -1.55 -0.30 14.23
N LEU A 109 -2.07 -1.43 13.73
CA LEU A 109 -1.52 -2.14 12.58
C LEU A 109 -1.82 -1.45 11.23
N CYS A 110 -2.81 -0.54 11.18
CA CYS A 110 -3.31 0.10 9.95
C CYS A 110 -3.34 1.63 10.03
N ASP A 111 -2.63 2.24 10.98
CA ASP A 111 -2.44 3.69 10.99
C ASP A 111 -1.49 4.09 9.85
N GLY A 112 -1.89 5.03 9.00
CA GLY A 112 -1.14 5.36 7.78
C GLY A 112 -1.22 4.31 6.68
N PHE A 113 -0.30 4.41 5.72
CA PHE A 113 -0.06 3.38 4.72
C PHE A 113 0.98 2.39 5.22
N ILE A 114 0.94 1.17 4.68
CA ILE A 114 1.89 0.12 5.05
C ILE A 114 2.92 -0.02 3.95
N TYR A 115 4.17 -0.19 4.34
CA TYR A 115 5.28 -0.48 3.45
C TYR A 115 5.99 -1.71 3.96
N PHE A 116 6.55 -2.53 3.07
CA PHE A 116 7.63 -3.41 3.48
C PHE A 116 8.88 -3.21 2.67
N PHE A 117 9.99 -3.49 3.32
CA PHE A 117 11.32 -3.49 2.75
C PHE A 117 11.77 -4.94 2.60
N ASP A 118 11.97 -5.38 1.36
CA ASP A 118 12.48 -6.70 1.01
C ASP A 118 14.01 -6.68 1.09
N ILE A 119 14.56 -7.39 2.06
CA ILE A 119 15.99 -7.63 2.20
C ILE A 119 16.26 -9.02 1.61
N ALA A 120 16.56 -9.01 0.31
CA ALA A 120 16.88 -10.21 -0.44
C ALA A 120 18.40 -10.46 -0.48
N PRO A 121 18.85 -11.71 -0.36
CA PRO A 121 20.27 -12.03 -0.48
C PRO A 121 20.84 -11.53 -1.80
N LYS A 122 21.96 -10.79 -1.74
CA LYS A 122 22.72 -10.29 -2.90
C LYS A 122 22.01 -9.22 -3.76
N SER A 123 20.87 -8.65 -3.33
CA SER A 123 20.21 -7.58 -4.11
C SER A 123 20.96 -6.24 -4.06
N GLY A 124 21.76 -6.01 -3.00
CA GLY A 124 22.55 -4.79 -2.81
C GLY A 124 21.76 -3.57 -2.35
N LYS A 125 20.46 -3.49 -2.68
CA LYS A 125 19.49 -2.51 -2.17
C LYS A 125 18.18 -3.21 -1.77
N PRO A 126 17.44 -2.68 -0.78
CA PRO A 126 16.13 -3.20 -0.45
C PRO A 126 15.08 -2.79 -1.50
N GLU A 127 14.16 -3.71 -1.82
CA GLU A 127 12.97 -3.36 -2.60
C GLU A 127 11.88 -2.84 -1.65
N VAL A 128 11.16 -1.80 -2.07
CA VAL A 128 10.06 -1.24 -1.28
C VAL A 128 8.75 -1.63 -1.94
N LYS A 129 7.82 -2.19 -1.16
CA LYS A 129 6.45 -2.42 -1.61
C LYS A 129 5.48 -1.54 -0.83
N TYR A 130 4.52 -0.98 -1.54
CA TYR A 130 3.45 -0.16 -0.98
C TYR A 130 2.18 -0.96 -0.78
N TYR A 131 1.48 -0.72 0.34
CA TYR A 131 0.14 -1.22 0.62
C TYR A 131 -0.78 -0.06 1.01
N LEU A 132 -1.71 0.25 0.12
CA LEU A 132 -2.82 1.17 0.37
C LEU A 132 -3.85 0.50 1.29
N THR A 133 -4.07 1.06 2.47
CA THR A 133 -5.04 0.64 3.49
C THR A 133 -6.48 1.00 3.09
N THR A 134 -7.03 0.34 2.07
CA THR A 134 -8.36 0.66 1.51
C THR A 134 -9.50 0.54 2.51
N ARG A 135 -9.38 -0.33 3.52
CA ARG A 135 -10.39 -0.41 4.59
C ARG A 135 -10.54 0.89 5.39
N LYS A 136 -9.47 1.68 5.47
CA LYS A 136 -9.43 2.94 6.22
C LYS A 136 -9.62 4.16 5.31
N TYR A 137 -8.94 4.17 4.17
CA TYR A 137 -8.90 5.36 3.28
C TYR A 137 -9.78 5.23 2.05
N GLY A 138 -10.09 4.02 1.59
CA GLY A 138 -10.92 3.80 0.41
C GLY A 138 -12.42 3.89 0.74
N ALA A 139 -13.24 4.02 -0.31
CA ALA A 139 -14.70 4.01 -0.24
C ALA A 139 -15.25 2.59 0.07
N ASP A 140 -16.51 2.33 -0.28
CA ASP A 140 -17.11 0.99 -0.23
C ASP A 140 -16.43 0.00 -1.22
N ASP A 141 -16.64 -1.30 -0.99
CA ASP A 141 -16.00 -2.35 -1.78
C ASP A 141 -16.43 -2.34 -3.26
N LEU A 142 -17.64 -1.88 -3.58
CA LEU A 142 -18.12 -1.76 -4.97
C LEU A 142 -17.38 -0.65 -5.71
N THR A 143 -17.26 0.53 -5.09
CA THR A 143 -16.55 1.69 -5.64
C THR A 143 -15.08 1.37 -5.87
N ILE A 144 -14.41 0.75 -4.88
CA ILE A 144 -13.01 0.31 -5.02
C ILE A 144 -12.85 -0.67 -6.20
N ALA A 145 -13.72 -1.69 -6.27
CA ALA A 145 -13.66 -2.69 -7.33
C ALA A 145 -13.84 -2.07 -8.72
N ARG A 146 -14.82 -1.18 -8.89
CA ARG A 146 -15.08 -0.49 -10.16
C ARG A 146 -13.90 0.36 -10.59
N ASN A 147 -13.35 1.17 -9.68
CA ASN A 147 -12.22 2.04 -10.00
C ASN A 147 -10.96 1.24 -10.35
N LEU A 148 -10.65 0.19 -9.57
CA LEU A 148 -9.52 -0.68 -9.83
C LEU A 148 -9.66 -1.38 -11.20
N MET A 149 -10.83 -1.91 -11.50
CA MET A 149 -11.05 -2.63 -12.76
C MET A 149 -11.12 -1.70 -13.97
N ALA A 150 -11.68 -0.49 -13.82
CA ALA A 150 -11.63 0.54 -14.86
C ALA A 150 -10.17 0.93 -15.18
N ARG A 151 -9.34 1.13 -14.15
CA ARG A 151 -7.90 1.36 -14.33
C ARG A 151 -7.23 0.17 -15.01
N MET A 152 -7.51 -1.06 -14.57
CA MET A 152 -6.91 -2.25 -15.18
C MET A 152 -7.28 -2.39 -16.65
N HIS A 153 -8.52 -2.07 -17.01
CA HIS A 153 -8.96 -2.01 -18.41
C HIS A 153 -8.16 -0.97 -19.21
N ALA A 154 -7.98 0.25 -18.68
CA ALA A 154 -7.18 1.29 -19.32
C ALA A 154 -5.71 0.87 -19.56
N HIS A 155 -5.18 -0.03 -18.74
CA HIS A 155 -3.81 -0.57 -18.88
C HIS A 155 -3.77 -1.91 -19.62
N SER A 156 -4.82 -2.29 -20.36
CA SER A 156 -4.92 -3.55 -21.10
C SER A 156 -4.80 -4.82 -20.22
N ARG A 157 -5.15 -4.71 -18.94
CA ARG A 157 -5.15 -5.78 -17.92
C ARG A 157 -6.54 -6.11 -17.37
N GLY A 158 -7.60 -5.54 -17.97
CA GLY A 158 -8.98 -5.59 -17.47
C GLY A 158 -9.86 -6.70 -18.05
N THR A 159 -9.29 -7.81 -18.55
CA THR A 159 -10.02 -8.91 -19.22
C THR A 159 -11.09 -9.59 -18.38
N HIS A 160 -11.14 -9.31 -17.07
CA HIS A 160 -11.99 -10.00 -16.11
C HIS A 160 -12.87 -9.04 -15.29
N TYR A 161 -13.23 -7.86 -15.82
CA TYR A 161 -14.06 -6.87 -15.13
C TYR A 161 -15.33 -7.50 -14.51
N ASP A 162 -16.17 -8.12 -15.33
CA ASP A 162 -17.45 -8.70 -14.88
C ASP A 162 -17.23 -9.90 -13.94
N ALA A 163 -16.24 -10.74 -14.25
CA ALA A 163 -15.92 -11.91 -13.44
C ALA A 163 -15.43 -11.52 -12.03
N TYR A 164 -14.65 -10.45 -11.92
CA TYR A 164 -14.14 -9.93 -10.65
C TYR A 164 -15.26 -9.42 -9.76
N LEU A 165 -16.15 -8.57 -10.30
CA LEU A 165 -17.30 -8.03 -9.57
C LEU A 165 -18.28 -9.15 -9.17
N ALA A 166 -18.56 -10.10 -10.06
CA ALA A 166 -19.42 -11.24 -9.75
C ALA A 166 -18.84 -12.13 -8.65
N MET A 167 -17.54 -12.41 -8.68
CA MET A 167 -16.86 -13.14 -7.61
C MET A 167 -16.95 -12.39 -6.28
N LEU A 168 -16.64 -11.09 -6.28
CA LEU A 168 -16.65 -10.28 -5.07
C LEU A 168 -18.03 -10.26 -4.41
N GLY A 169 -19.09 -10.10 -5.21
CA GLY A 169 -20.47 -10.16 -4.73
C GLY A 169 -20.86 -11.52 -4.14
N ARG A 170 -20.34 -12.63 -4.70
CA ARG A 170 -20.56 -13.99 -4.15
C ARG A 170 -19.83 -14.22 -2.83
N LEU A 171 -18.70 -13.55 -2.60
CA LEU A 171 -17.93 -13.64 -1.36
C LEU A 171 -18.53 -12.78 -0.24
N ALA A 172 -19.10 -11.62 -0.59
CA ALA A 172 -19.74 -10.70 0.35
C ALA A 172 -21.15 -11.16 0.75
N LYS A 173 -21.29 -12.36 1.32
CA LYS A 173 -22.62 -12.91 1.69
C LYS A 173 -23.33 -12.16 2.82
N HIS A 174 -22.60 -11.35 3.59
CA HIS A 174 -23.09 -10.66 4.78
C HIS A 174 -23.61 -9.24 4.50
N ARG A 175 -23.37 -8.68 3.31
CA ARG A 175 -23.89 -7.38 2.86
C ARG A 175 -23.64 -7.17 1.36
N ASP A 176 -24.36 -6.26 0.73
CA ASP A 176 -24.00 -5.79 -0.62
C ASP A 176 -22.71 -4.97 -0.60
N LEU A 177 -22.03 -4.90 -1.75
CA LEU A 177 -20.69 -4.32 -1.88
C LEU A 177 -20.69 -2.80 -1.69
N GLU A 178 -21.78 -2.13 -2.05
CA GLU A 178 -22.00 -0.68 -1.85
C GLU A 178 -22.27 -0.32 -0.38
N ASN A 179 -22.65 -1.30 0.45
CA ASN A 179 -23.11 -1.08 1.81
C ASN A 179 -21.99 -1.28 2.85
N GLY A 180 -20.73 -1.30 2.46
CA GLY A 180 -19.63 -1.26 3.42
C GLY A 180 -18.24 -1.59 2.87
N LYS A 181 -17.28 -1.62 3.80
CA LYS A 181 -15.85 -1.84 3.55
C LYS A 181 -15.38 -3.17 4.15
N GLY A 182 -14.37 -3.79 3.56
CA GLY A 182 -13.63 -4.90 4.18
C GLY A 182 -13.47 -6.15 3.32
N MET A 183 -13.97 -6.18 2.09
CA MET A 183 -13.53 -7.16 1.11
C MET A 183 -12.13 -6.80 0.58
N HIS A 184 -11.83 -5.51 0.45
CA HIS A 184 -10.49 -5.00 0.17
C HIS A 184 -9.85 -4.48 1.45
N ALA A 185 -8.99 -5.29 2.07
CA ALA A 185 -8.20 -4.85 3.22
C ALA A 185 -7.08 -3.90 2.79
N TYR A 186 -6.35 -4.31 1.73
CA TYR A 186 -5.26 -3.54 1.14
C TYR A 186 -5.22 -3.75 -0.37
N ILE A 187 -4.69 -2.76 -1.09
CA ILE A 187 -4.20 -2.89 -2.47
C ILE A 187 -2.70 -2.64 -2.45
N SER A 188 -1.91 -3.51 -3.08
CA SER A 188 -0.46 -3.39 -3.07
C SER A 188 0.10 -3.05 -4.44
N TYR A 189 1.15 -2.24 -4.46
CA TYR A 189 1.98 -1.94 -5.62
C TYR A 189 3.38 -2.49 -5.35
#